data_AF-K7SDX7-F1
#
_entry.id   AF-K7SDX7-F1
#
_cell.length_a   1.000
_cell.length_b   1.000
_cell.length_c   1.000
_cell.angle_alpha   90.00
_cell.angle_beta   90.00
_cell.angle_gamma   90.00
#
_symmetry.space_group_name_H-M   'P 1'
#
loop_
_entity.id
_entity.type
_entity.pdbx_description
1 polymer ?
#
loop_
_entity_poly.entity_id
_entity_poly.type
_entity_poly.pdbx_seq_one_letter_code
_entity_poly.pdbx_strand_id
1 'polypeptide(L)'
;QLTLRTFHVGGVAGGISEESSIVTRFNGRLEIEDLKTVKGEDSEGNAVDIVVSRSTELKLVDEKTGIVLNTHNIPYGSSIFVKDGEVVTKGSVICKWDPYNGVIVSEFTGKIAYEDLEQGQSFMVEIDEQTGFQEKVISEARNKKLIPTLLVYGKEGELIRSYNLPVGAHLMVENGEKIKAGKVLVKIPRR
;
A
#
# COMPACT_ATOMS: atom_id res chain seq x y z
N GLN A 1 4.42 -31.78 47.19
CA GLN A 1 5.16 -30.60 46.71
C GLN A 1 5.56 -30.89 45.27
N LEU A 2 4.86 -30.34 44.28
CA LEU A 2 5.15 -30.51 42.85
C LEU A 2 5.87 -29.25 42.35
N THR A 3 7.11 -29.40 41.89
CA THR A 3 7.92 -28.32 41.31
C THR A 3 7.55 -28.16 39.83
N LEU A 4 6.95 -27.03 39.47
CA LEU A 4 6.70 -26.65 38.08
C LEU A 4 8.04 -26.31 37.40
N ARG A 5 8.37 -27.04 36.32
CA ARG A 5 9.43 -26.67 35.38
C ARG A 5 8.96 -25.42 34.62
N THR A 6 9.62 -24.30 34.84
CA THR A 6 9.58 -23.16 33.94
C THR A 6 10.23 -23.54 32.61
N PHE A 7 9.44 -23.64 31.55
CA PHE A 7 9.95 -23.62 30.19
C PHE A 7 10.44 -22.19 29.90
N HIS A 8 11.74 -22.04 29.69
CA HIS A 8 12.30 -20.88 29.05
C HIS A 8 11.89 -20.94 27.57
N VAL A 9 10.78 -20.30 27.22
CA VAL A 9 10.54 -19.88 25.84
C VAL A 9 11.43 -18.66 25.64
N GLY A 10 12.71 -18.94 25.40
CA GLY A 10 13.67 -17.94 24.94
C GLY A 10 13.19 -17.44 23.59
N GLY A 11 12.58 -16.26 23.60
CA GLY A 11 12.17 -15.55 22.43
C GLY A 11 13.33 -15.35 21.48
N VAL A 12 13.12 -15.81 20.25
CA VAL A 12 13.65 -15.18 19.04
C VAL A 12 12.49 -15.12 18.07
N ALA A 13 11.59 -14.16 18.28
CA ALA A 13 10.86 -13.53 17.18
C ALA A 13 11.89 -12.68 16.40
N GLY A 14 12.87 -13.38 15.81
CA GLY A 14 13.98 -12.81 15.09
C GLY A 14 13.52 -12.49 13.68
N GLY A 15 13.05 -11.26 13.50
CA GLY A 15 13.12 -10.55 12.24
C GLY A 15 12.39 -11.20 11.07
N ILE A 16 11.08 -11.02 11.02
CA ILE A 16 10.51 -10.44 9.80
C ILE A 16 11.05 -9.00 9.71
N SER A 17 12.34 -8.88 9.38
CA SER A 17 12.80 -7.75 8.60
C SER A 17 12.34 -8.10 7.18
N GLU A 18 11.02 -8.04 6.97
CA GLU A 18 10.39 -8.20 5.67
C GLU A 18 11.05 -7.18 4.76
N GLU A 19 11.86 -7.65 3.80
CA GLU A 19 12.49 -6.78 2.81
C GLU A 19 11.38 -5.92 2.20
N SER A 20 11.30 -4.65 2.60
CA SER A 20 10.26 -3.71 2.17
C SER A 20 10.72 -2.84 1.01
N SER A 21 11.75 -3.31 0.31
CA SER A 21 12.40 -2.61 -0.78
C SER A 21 13.07 -3.58 -1.73
N ILE A 22 13.09 -3.24 -3.02
CA ILE A 22 13.92 -3.94 -4.00
C ILE A 22 15.21 -3.15 -4.16
N VAL A 23 16.35 -3.80 -3.89
CA VAL A 23 17.69 -3.24 -4.06
C VAL A 23 18.45 -4.06 -5.09
N THR A 24 19.12 -3.39 -6.03
CA THR A 24 19.87 -4.05 -7.09
C THR A 24 21.08 -4.78 -6.52
N ARG A 25 21.28 -6.04 -6.94
CA ARG A 25 22.46 -6.83 -6.54
C ARG A 25 23.62 -6.72 -7.52
N PHE A 26 23.34 -6.23 -8.71
CA PHE A 26 24.28 -6.11 -9.82
C PHE A 26 24.08 -4.76 -10.53
N ASN A 27 25.06 -4.38 -11.34
CA ASN A 27 24.89 -3.29 -12.29
C ASN A 27 24.10 -3.83 -13.50
N GLY A 28 23.29 -3.00 -14.11
CA GLY A 28 22.56 -3.37 -15.31
C GLY A 28 21.50 -2.35 -15.69
N ARG A 29 20.81 -2.63 -16.78
CA ARG A 29 19.66 -1.86 -17.25
C ARG A 29 18.37 -2.49 -16.73
N LEU A 30 17.43 -1.66 -16.32
CA LEU A 30 16.09 -2.10 -15.94
C LEU A 30 15.20 -2.24 -17.19
N GLU A 31 14.45 -3.33 -17.25
CA GLU A 31 13.34 -3.51 -18.18
C GLU A 31 12.10 -3.76 -17.34
N ILE A 32 11.15 -2.81 -17.37
CA ILE A 32 9.95 -2.82 -16.52
C ILE A 32 8.71 -2.95 -17.39
N GLU A 33 7.96 -4.03 -17.18
CA GLU A 33 6.74 -4.34 -17.92
C GLU A 33 5.48 -3.97 -17.11
N ASP A 34 4.46 -3.44 -17.80
CA ASP A 34 3.18 -2.99 -17.22
C ASP A 34 3.34 -2.05 -16.01
N LEU A 35 4.28 -1.11 -16.07
CA LEU A 35 4.45 -0.08 -15.06
C LEU A 35 3.45 1.06 -15.28
N LYS A 36 2.55 1.25 -14.31
CA LYS A 36 1.70 2.46 -14.22
C LYS A 36 1.95 3.14 -12.88
N THR A 37 2.24 4.43 -12.94
CA THR A 37 2.51 5.23 -11.75
C THR A 37 1.61 6.45 -11.69
N VAL A 38 1.44 6.97 -10.48
CA VAL A 38 0.78 8.23 -10.20
C VAL A 38 1.64 9.02 -9.22
N LYS A 39 1.71 10.34 -9.41
CA LYS A 39 2.38 11.21 -8.46
C LYS A 39 1.59 11.29 -7.17
N GLY A 40 2.21 10.97 -6.05
CA GLY A 40 1.65 11.07 -4.71
C GLY A 40 2.68 11.55 -3.71
N GLU A 41 2.38 11.30 -2.44
CA GLU A 41 3.25 11.62 -1.31
C GLU A 41 3.48 10.35 -0.50
N ASP A 42 4.71 10.15 -0.01
CA ASP A 42 5.01 9.07 0.93
C ASP A 42 4.58 9.44 2.36
N SER A 43 4.81 8.52 3.31
CA SER A 43 4.48 8.75 4.73
C SER A 43 5.24 9.93 5.36
N GLU A 44 6.32 10.40 4.74
CA GLU A 44 7.13 11.54 5.20
C GLU A 44 6.74 12.85 4.48
N GLY A 45 5.79 12.80 3.54
CA GLY A 45 5.35 13.94 2.74
C GLY A 45 6.25 14.25 1.54
N ASN A 46 7.17 13.36 1.18
CA ASN A 46 7.99 13.53 -0.01
C ASN A 46 7.20 13.18 -1.26
N ALA A 47 7.35 13.97 -2.32
CA ALA A 47 6.77 13.65 -3.62
C ALA A 47 7.40 12.38 -4.19
N VAL A 48 6.59 11.36 -4.42
CA VAL A 48 7.01 10.06 -4.95
C VAL A 48 6.09 9.61 -6.08
N ASP A 49 6.61 8.76 -6.95
CA ASP A 49 5.79 8.04 -7.92
C ASP A 49 5.30 6.74 -7.27
N ILE A 50 3.98 6.62 -7.11
CA ILE A 50 3.33 5.45 -6.51
C ILE A 50 2.88 4.52 -7.62
N VAL A 51 3.23 3.24 -7.50
CA VAL A 51 2.86 2.19 -8.45
C VAL A 51 1.38 1.83 -8.27
N VAL A 52 0.59 1.96 -9.32
CA VAL A 52 -0.85 1.65 -9.34
C VAL A 52 -1.19 0.44 -10.23
N SER A 53 -0.21 -0.12 -10.91
CA SER A 53 -0.29 -1.41 -11.59
C SER A 53 -0.18 -2.57 -10.59
N ARG A 54 -0.86 -3.70 -10.90
CA ARG A 54 -0.89 -4.90 -10.04
C ARG A 54 0.00 -6.04 -10.55
N SER A 55 0.48 -5.95 -11.78
CA SER A 55 1.22 -7.02 -12.47
C SER A 55 2.55 -6.53 -13.03
N THR A 56 3.18 -5.56 -12.37
CA THR A 56 4.44 -4.99 -12.83
C THR A 56 5.60 -5.93 -12.57
N GLU A 57 6.28 -6.33 -13.65
CA GLU A 57 7.48 -7.16 -13.63
C GLU A 57 8.71 -6.28 -13.90
N LEU A 58 9.75 -6.46 -13.11
CA LEU A 58 11.04 -5.79 -13.21
C LEU A 58 12.11 -6.82 -13.57
N LYS A 59 12.81 -6.61 -14.68
CA LYS A 59 14.00 -7.38 -15.06
C LYS A 59 15.23 -6.48 -14.94
N LEU A 60 16.28 -7.00 -14.30
CA LEU A 60 17.61 -6.41 -14.35
C LEU A 60 18.42 -7.15 -15.41
N VAL A 61 18.85 -6.45 -16.45
CA VAL A 61 19.56 -7.02 -17.59
C VAL A 61 20.99 -6.51 -17.63
N ASP A 62 21.95 -7.40 -17.83
CA ASP A 62 23.34 -7.01 -18.04
C ASP A 62 23.49 -6.29 -19.39
N GLU A 63 24.03 -5.07 -19.39
CA GLU A 63 24.12 -4.24 -20.60
C GLU A 63 25.03 -4.83 -21.69
N LYS A 64 26.01 -5.65 -21.33
CA LYS A 64 27.00 -6.18 -22.28
C LYS A 64 26.52 -7.46 -22.95
N THR A 65 25.88 -8.33 -22.17
CA THR A 65 25.49 -9.67 -22.59
C THR A 65 24.01 -9.80 -22.93
N GLY A 66 23.18 -8.86 -22.46
CA GLY A 66 21.72 -8.93 -22.62
C GLY A 66 21.06 -10.02 -21.75
N ILE A 67 21.81 -10.63 -20.84
CA ILE A 67 21.29 -11.69 -19.96
C ILE A 67 20.50 -11.06 -18.82
N VAL A 68 19.31 -11.62 -18.55
CA VAL A 68 18.52 -11.27 -17.37
C VAL A 68 19.24 -11.79 -16.13
N LEU A 69 19.72 -10.87 -15.29
CA LEU A 69 20.42 -11.15 -14.04
C LEU A 69 19.44 -11.44 -12.90
N ASN A 70 18.28 -10.77 -12.91
CA ASN A 70 17.29 -10.92 -11.86
C ASN A 70 15.91 -10.47 -12.33
N THR A 71 14.86 -11.06 -11.75
CA THR A 71 13.47 -10.68 -12.00
C THR A 71 12.75 -10.50 -10.66
N HIS A 72 11.99 -9.42 -10.53
CA HIS A 72 11.15 -9.12 -9.36
C HIS A 72 9.78 -8.63 -9.79
N ASN A 73 8.79 -8.78 -8.91
CA ASN A 73 7.51 -8.10 -9.07
C ASN A 73 7.50 -6.84 -8.23
N ILE A 74 7.08 -5.72 -8.82
CA ILE A 74 6.92 -4.46 -8.10
C ILE A 74 5.52 -4.44 -7.47
N PRO A 75 5.40 -4.34 -6.13
CA PRO A 75 4.09 -4.36 -5.48
C PRO A 75 3.26 -3.10 -5.78
N TYR A 76 1.93 -3.27 -5.86
CA TYR A 76 0.99 -2.15 -5.87
C TYR A 76 1.14 -1.29 -4.62
N GLY A 77 1.09 0.02 -4.78
CA GLY A 77 1.24 0.99 -3.68
C GLY A 77 2.68 1.21 -3.24
N SER A 78 3.65 0.59 -3.92
CA SER A 78 5.07 0.88 -3.68
C SER A 78 5.45 2.26 -4.25
N SER A 79 6.37 2.94 -3.59
CA SER A 79 7.06 4.10 -4.11
C SER A 79 8.22 3.63 -4.99
N ILE A 80 8.24 4.02 -6.26
CA ILE A 80 9.30 3.70 -7.21
C ILE A 80 10.25 4.90 -7.37
N PHE A 81 11.55 4.62 -7.45
CA PHE A 81 12.61 5.64 -7.50
C PHE A 81 13.40 5.61 -8.81
N VAL A 82 13.02 4.73 -9.74
CA VAL A 82 13.69 4.47 -11.02
C VAL A 82 12.68 4.44 -12.15
N LYS A 83 13.17 4.51 -13.38
CA LYS A 83 12.36 4.44 -14.60
C LYS A 83 12.67 3.19 -15.42
N ASP A 84 11.73 2.84 -16.30
CA ASP A 84 11.98 1.84 -17.33
C ASP A 84 13.15 2.27 -18.24
N GLY A 85 14.02 1.30 -18.58
CA GLY A 85 15.24 1.53 -19.35
C GLY A 85 16.40 2.18 -18.58
N GLU A 86 16.23 2.50 -17.29
CA GLU A 86 17.28 3.15 -16.50
C GLU A 86 18.45 2.20 -16.20
N VAL A 87 19.68 2.71 -16.30
CA VAL A 87 20.89 1.97 -15.92
C VAL A 87 21.19 2.23 -14.45
N VAL A 88 21.24 1.15 -13.67
CA VAL A 88 21.41 1.18 -12.21
C VAL A 88 22.70 0.47 -11.81
N THR A 89 23.30 0.94 -10.72
CA THR A 89 24.46 0.31 -10.10
C THR A 89 24.02 -0.62 -8.97
N LYS A 90 24.87 -1.56 -8.56
CA LYS A 90 24.67 -2.38 -7.38
C LYS A 90 24.41 -1.51 -6.14
N GLY A 91 23.36 -1.85 -5.39
CA GLY A 91 22.96 -1.12 -4.18
C GLY A 91 21.94 0.00 -4.44
N SER A 92 21.58 0.27 -5.69
CA SER A 92 20.51 1.22 -6.01
C SER A 92 19.15 0.69 -5.53
N VAL A 93 18.37 1.55 -4.88
CA VAL A 93 17.01 1.24 -4.45
C VAL A 93 16.06 1.46 -5.62
N ILE A 94 15.34 0.41 -6.03
CA ILE A 94 14.38 0.45 -7.13
C ILE A 94 13.03 0.95 -6.63
N CYS A 95 12.50 0.32 -5.59
CA CYS A 95 11.24 0.70 -4.98
C CYS A 95 11.24 0.38 -3.48
N LYS A 96 10.32 1.00 -2.75
CA LYS A 96 10.04 0.76 -1.33
C LYS A 96 8.53 0.64 -1.13
N TRP A 97 8.09 -0.13 -0.17
CA TRP A 97 6.69 -0.22 0.24
C TRP A 97 6.57 -0.31 1.75
N ASP A 98 5.35 -0.15 2.25
CA ASP A 98 5.03 -0.42 3.65
C ASP A 98 4.88 -1.95 3.84
N PRO A 99 5.75 -2.61 4.63
CA PRO A 99 5.65 -4.05 4.87
C PRO A 99 4.41 -4.42 5.71
N TYR A 100 3.89 -3.48 6.49
CA TYR A 100 2.78 -3.71 7.41
C TYR A 100 1.42 -3.36 6.81
N ASN A 101 1.37 -2.56 5.75
CA ASN A 101 0.10 -2.11 5.18
C ASN A 101 0.01 -2.37 3.68
N GLY A 102 -1.07 -3.01 3.25
CA GLY A 102 -1.62 -2.78 1.91
C GLY A 102 -2.24 -1.39 1.84
N VAL A 103 -2.31 -0.81 0.64
CA VAL A 103 -2.96 0.50 0.44
C VAL A 103 -3.96 0.43 -0.70
N ILE A 104 -4.91 1.38 -0.70
CA ILE A 104 -5.72 1.73 -1.87
C ILE A 104 -5.36 3.16 -2.21
N VAL A 105 -4.82 3.39 -3.41
CA VAL A 105 -4.42 4.72 -3.88
C VAL A 105 -5.36 5.18 -4.97
N SER A 106 -5.76 6.45 -4.92
CA SER A 106 -6.59 7.02 -5.97
C SER A 106 -5.80 7.22 -7.25
N GLU A 107 -6.26 6.63 -8.35
CA GLU A 107 -5.72 6.89 -9.69
C GLU A 107 -6.25 8.21 -10.28
N PHE A 108 -7.30 8.78 -9.68
CA PHE A 108 -8.05 9.90 -10.24
C PHE A 108 -8.19 11.07 -9.24
N THR A 109 -8.32 12.28 -9.79
CA THR A 109 -8.72 13.47 -9.01
C THR A 109 -10.24 13.55 -8.99
N GLY A 110 -10.82 13.71 -7.81
CA GLY A 110 -12.26 13.55 -7.67
C GLY A 110 -12.78 13.88 -6.28
N LYS A 111 -13.95 13.34 -5.97
CA LYS A 111 -14.62 13.47 -4.68
C LYS A 111 -14.97 12.11 -4.11
N ILE A 112 -14.71 11.91 -2.83
CA ILE A 112 -15.07 10.69 -2.11
C ILE A 112 -16.55 10.72 -1.76
N ALA A 113 -17.20 9.57 -1.87
CA ALA A 113 -18.50 9.33 -1.26
C ALA A 113 -18.54 7.98 -0.55
N TYR A 114 -19.30 7.94 0.52
CA TYR A 114 -19.50 6.76 1.34
C TYR A 114 -20.76 6.01 0.89
N GLU A 115 -20.63 4.70 0.72
CA GLU A 115 -21.74 3.78 0.51
C GLU A 115 -21.66 2.71 1.60
N ASP A 116 -22.76 2.49 2.32
CA ASP A 116 -22.84 1.57 3.47
C ASP A 116 -21.78 1.79 4.56
N LEU A 117 -21.29 3.04 4.69
CA LEU A 117 -20.29 3.47 5.66
C LEU A 117 -20.92 4.38 6.73
N GLU A 118 -21.22 3.78 7.89
CA GLU A 118 -21.86 4.44 9.02
C GLU A 118 -21.13 4.10 10.33
N GLN A 119 -20.89 5.13 11.14
CA GLN A 119 -20.19 4.98 12.41
C GLN A 119 -20.99 4.10 13.39
N GLY A 120 -20.33 3.14 14.02
CA GLY A 120 -20.92 2.18 14.96
C GLY A 120 -21.67 1.03 14.28
N GLN A 121 -21.91 1.10 12.96
CA GLN A 121 -22.53 0.02 12.18
C GLN A 121 -21.52 -0.72 11.30
N SER A 122 -20.74 0.03 10.52
CA SER A 122 -19.77 -0.53 9.56
C SER A 122 -18.35 0.02 9.70
N PHE A 123 -18.14 1.08 10.48
CA PHE A 123 -16.82 1.46 10.97
C PHE A 123 -16.87 1.98 12.40
N MET A 124 -15.75 1.93 13.10
CA MET A 124 -15.54 2.53 14.42
C MET A 124 -14.49 3.62 14.35
N VAL A 125 -14.55 4.57 15.29
CA VAL A 125 -13.51 5.57 15.47
C VAL A 125 -12.63 5.09 16.60
N GLU A 126 -11.41 4.70 16.27
CA GLU A 126 -10.38 4.31 17.23
C GLU A 126 -9.44 5.48 17.45
N ILE A 127 -8.89 5.59 18.66
CA ILE A 127 -7.89 6.60 18.96
C ILE A 127 -6.55 5.90 18.92
N ASP A 128 -5.67 6.35 18.02
CA ASP A 128 -4.29 5.92 18.01
C ASP A 128 -3.63 6.37 19.32
N GLU A 129 -3.24 5.42 20.17
CA GLU A 129 -2.75 5.70 21.52
C GLU A 129 -1.41 6.46 21.54
N GLN A 130 -0.64 6.42 20.45
CA GLN A 130 0.66 7.07 20.36
C GLN A 130 0.54 8.54 19.97
N THR A 131 -0.33 8.82 19.00
CA THR A 131 -0.46 10.14 18.37
C THR A 131 -1.69 10.90 18.87
N GLY A 132 -2.68 10.21 19.44
CA GLY A 132 -3.97 10.75 19.83
C GLY A 132 -4.90 11.05 18.66
N PHE A 133 -4.52 10.70 17.42
CA PHE A 133 -5.37 10.89 16.25
C PHE A 133 -6.51 9.88 16.23
N GLN A 134 -7.65 10.32 15.71
CA GLN A 134 -8.81 9.47 15.50
C GLN A 134 -8.72 8.81 14.13
N GLU A 135 -8.73 7.48 14.10
CA GLU A 135 -8.73 6.68 12.89
C GLU A 135 -10.07 5.99 12.71
N LYS A 136 -10.56 5.96 11.46
CA LYS A 136 -11.78 5.23 11.11
C LYS A 136 -11.41 3.82 10.68
N VAL A 137 -11.76 2.83 11.49
CA VAL A 137 -11.45 1.42 11.22
C VAL A 137 -12.73 0.69 10.82
N ILE A 138 -12.72 0.04 9.67
CA ILE A 138 -13.87 -0.76 9.19
C ILE A 138 -14.12 -1.90 10.16
N SER A 139 -15.34 -1.98 10.68
CA SER A 139 -15.77 -3.00 11.61
C SER A 139 -16.62 -4.04 10.89
N GLU A 140 -16.84 -5.19 11.52
CA GLU A 140 -17.84 -6.13 11.02
C GLU A 140 -19.21 -5.44 10.98
N ALA A 141 -19.85 -5.46 9.80
CA ALA A 141 -21.14 -4.83 9.63
C ALA A 141 -22.19 -5.53 10.49
N ARG A 142 -22.85 -4.80 11.40
CA ARG A 142 -23.93 -5.36 12.23
C ARG A 142 -25.07 -5.92 11.39
N ASN A 143 -25.30 -5.33 10.23
CA ASN A 143 -26.24 -5.79 9.23
C ASN A 143 -25.48 -6.43 8.06
N LYS A 144 -25.61 -7.75 7.88
CA LYS A 144 -24.93 -8.52 6.83
C LYS A 144 -25.26 -8.09 5.39
N LYS A 145 -26.23 -7.19 5.19
CA LYS A 145 -26.55 -6.62 3.88
C LYS A 145 -25.70 -5.41 3.51
N LEU A 146 -25.06 -4.75 4.48
CA LEU A 146 -24.22 -3.58 4.24
C LEU A 146 -22.85 -4.05 3.74
N ILE A 147 -22.42 -3.53 2.60
CA ILE A 147 -21.08 -3.80 2.04
C ILE A 147 -20.31 -2.48 2.09
N PRO A 148 -19.44 -2.26 3.09
CA PRO A 148 -18.72 -1.00 3.26
C PRO A 148 -17.95 -0.68 1.98
N THR A 149 -18.31 0.42 1.32
CA THR A 149 -17.84 0.73 -0.02
C THR A 149 -17.42 2.19 -0.14
N LEU A 150 -16.22 2.41 -0.66
CA LEU A 150 -15.69 3.74 -0.95
C LEU A 150 -15.88 4.06 -2.43
N LEU A 151 -16.63 5.11 -2.72
CA LEU A 151 -16.89 5.57 -4.08
C LEU A 151 -16.01 6.77 -4.42
N VAL A 152 -15.46 6.78 -5.62
CA VAL A 152 -14.69 7.90 -6.19
C VAL A 152 -15.45 8.48 -7.36
N TYR A 153 -15.94 9.70 -7.19
CA TYR A 153 -16.63 10.47 -8.22
C TYR A 153 -15.66 11.42 -8.94
N GLY A 154 -15.86 11.58 -10.25
CA GLY A 154 -15.13 12.51 -11.07
C GLY A 154 -15.59 13.96 -10.93
N LYS A 155 -15.09 14.82 -11.82
CA LYS A 155 -15.42 16.25 -11.80
C LYS A 155 -16.84 16.52 -12.29
N GLU A 156 -17.39 15.66 -13.14
CA GLU A 156 -18.72 15.82 -13.73
C GLU A 156 -19.81 15.08 -12.92
N GLY A 157 -19.44 14.50 -11.77
CA GLY A 157 -20.35 13.74 -10.92
C GLY A 157 -20.56 12.30 -11.38
N GLU A 158 -19.75 11.81 -12.32
CA GLU A 158 -19.69 10.43 -12.77
C GLU A 158 -18.97 9.54 -11.74
N LEU A 159 -19.49 8.34 -11.50
CA LEU A 159 -18.79 7.36 -10.66
C LEU A 159 -17.62 6.75 -11.46
N ILE A 160 -16.39 7.03 -11.03
CA ILE A 160 -15.18 6.53 -11.70
C ILE A 160 -14.79 5.15 -11.16
N ARG A 161 -14.79 4.99 -9.83
CA ARG A 161 -14.40 3.75 -9.15
C ARG A 161 -15.21 3.51 -7.89
N SER A 162 -15.33 2.23 -7.54
CA SER A 162 -15.91 1.74 -6.31
C SER A 162 -14.94 0.71 -5.71
N TYR A 163 -14.67 0.83 -4.41
CA TYR A 163 -13.76 -0.03 -3.66
C TYR A 163 -14.48 -0.61 -2.44
N ASN A 164 -14.67 -1.93 -2.43
CA ASN A 164 -15.17 -2.62 -1.25
C ASN A 164 -14.08 -2.66 -0.17
N LEU A 165 -14.44 -2.30 1.05
CA LEU A 165 -13.50 -2.17 2.15
C LEU A 165 -13.55 -3.42 3.05
N PRO A 166 -12.41 -4.10 3.27
CA PRO A 166 -12.37 -5.24 4.17
C PRO A 166 -12.43 -4.78 5.63
N VAL A 167 -12.90 -5.67 6.51
CA VAL A 167 -12.87 -5.45 7.96
C VAL A 167 -11.42 -5.28 8.42
N GLY A 168 -11.20 -4.29 9.29
CA GLY A 168 -9.88 -3.90 9.78
C GLY A 168 -9.14 -2.93 8.85
N ALA A 169 -9.74 -2.50 7.73
CA ALA A 169 -9.16 -1.43 6.92
C ALA A 169 -9.29 -0.07 7.63
N HIS A 170 -8.25 0.75 7.54
CA HIS A 170 -8.18 2.10 8.07
C HIS A 170 -8.48 3.09 6.95
N LEU A 171 -9.51 3.91 7.13
CA LEU A 171 -9.96 4.89 6.15
C LEU A 171 -9.23 6.22 6.36
N MET A 172 -8.55 6.69 5.31
CA MET A 172 -7.67 7.87 5.34
C MET A 172 -8.33 9.14 4.78
N VAL A 173 -9.60 9.05 4.38
CA VAL A 173 -10.36 10.11 3.72
C VAL A 173 -11.73 10.27 4.36
N GLU A 174 -12.34 11.43 4.17
CA GLU A 174 -13.68 11.77 4.65
C GLU A 174 -14.76 11.71 3.56
N ASN A 175 -16.01 11.52 3.98
CA ASN A 175 -17.14 11.61 3.06
C ASN A 175 -17.24 13.02 2.46
N GLY A 176 -17.27 13.10 1.14
CA GLY A 176 -17.31 14.36 0.41
C GLY A 176 -15.97 15.05 0.25
N GLU A 177 -14.87 14.45 0.72
CA GLU A 177 -13.54 15.01 0.58
C GLU A 177 -13.12 15.09 -0.90
N LYS A 178 -12.48 16.21 -1.28
CA LYS A 178 -11.84 16.35 -2.59
C LYS A 178 -10.43 15.76 -2.54
N ILE A 179 -10.17 14.81 -3.43
CA ILE A 179 -8.90 14.09 -3.49
C ILE A 179 -8.19 14.37 -4.81
N LYS A 180 -6.87 14.27 -4.79
CA LYS A 180 -6.04 14.24 -6.00
C LYS A 180 -5.64 12.81 -6.32
N ALA A 181 -5.27 12.58 -7.57
CA ALA A 181 -4.59 11.35 -7.96
C ALA A 181 -3.31 11.19 -7.10
N GLY A 182 -3.01 9.95 -6.71
CA GLY A 182 -1.90 9.60 -5.81
C GLY A 182 -2.21 9.68 -4.32
N LYS A 183 -3.39 10.18 -3.91
CA LYS A 183 -3.79 10.16 -2.50
C LYS A 183 -4.09 8.73 -2.04
N VAL A 184 -3.51 8.33 -0.92
CA VAL A 184 -3.87 7.08 -0.22
C VAL A 184 -5.25 7.26 0.39
N LEU A 185 -6.17 6.37 0.03
CA LEU A 185 -7.56 6.37 0.47
C LEU A 185 -7.77 5.47 1.68
N VAL A 186 -7.08 4.32 1.68
CA VAL A 186 -7.27 3.25 2.66
C VAL A 186 -5.93 2.59 2.95
N LYS A 187 -5.67 2.28 4.21
CA LYS A 187 -4.60 1.38 4.64
C LYS A 187 -5.20 0.07 5.15
N ILE A 188 -4.62 -1.06 4.77
CA ILE A 188 -5.08 -2.40 5.12
C ILE A 188 -3.94 -3.09 5.86
N PRO A 189 -3.97 -3.15 7.20
CA PRO A 189 -2.96 -3.84 7.97
C PRO A 189 -2.81 -5.31 7.52
N ARG A 190 -1.58 -5.73 7.28
CA ARG A 190 -1.20 -7.11 7.01
C ARG A 190 -1.07 -7.82 8.37
N ARG A 191 -1.74 -8.95 8.53
CA ARG A 191 -1.67 -9.82 9.71
C ARG A 191 -0.72 -10.98 9.47
#